data_AF-A0A484YMP1-F1
#
_entry.id   AF-A0A484YMP1-F1
#
_cell.length_a   1.000
_cell.length_b   1.000
_cell.length_c   1.000
_cell.angle_alpha   90.00
_cell.angle_beta   90.00
_cell.angle_gamma   90.00
#
_symmetry.space_group_name_H-M   'P 1'
#
loop_
_entity.id
_entity.type
_entity.pdbx_description
1 polymer ?
#
loop_
_entity_poly.entity_id
_entity_poly.type
_entity_poly.pdbx_seq_one_letter_code
_entity_poly.pdbx_strand_id
1 'polypeptide(L)'
;MSDYHHGVEVIEINDGTRTISTVSTAIIGMVCTASDADEKTFPLNEPVLITSVQNAIGKAGKLGTLSKSLQAIADQCKPVVVVVRVAEGTDDPENPAAAQKETISNIIGTTDENGKYTGLKALLAAKTVTGVKPRILGVPGWILRKWRPHSR
;
A
#
# COMPACT_ATOMS: atom_id res chain seq x y z
N MET A 1 9.73 -31.01 49.33
CA MET A 1 8.78 -30.52 50.35
C MET A 1 7.86 -29.53 49.68
N SER A 2 6.58 -29.86 49.70
CA SER A 2 5.46 -29.14 49.12
C SER A 2 5.17 -27.82 49.84
N ASP A 3 5.40 -26.70 49.16
CA ASP A 3 4.87 -25.41 49.61
C ASP A 3 3.50 -25.22 48.95
N TYR A 4 2.48 -25.83 49.55
CA TYR A 4 1.10 -25.59 49.17
C TYR A 4 0.63 -24.32 49.87
N HIS A 5 0.56 -23.23 49.12
CA HIS A 5 -0.10 -22.02 49.61
C HIS A 5 -1.61 -22.30 49.72
N HIS A 6 -2.08 -22.63 50.94
CA HIS A 6 -3.50 -22.61 51.25
C HIS A 6 -3.92 -21.18 51.58
N GLY A 7 -4.31 -20.46 50.53
CA GLY A 7 -4.84 -19.11 50.60
C GLY A 7 -5.20 -18.61 49.20
N VAL A 8 -6.13 -17.66 49.10
CA VAL A 8 -6.37 -16.94 47.84
C VAL A 8 -5.21 -15.98 47.63
N GLU A 9 -4.42 -16.23 46.58
CA GLU A 9 -3.44 -15.29 46.07
C GLU A 9 -4.12 -14.38 45.04
N VAL A 10 -4.07 -13.07 45.27
CA VAL A 10 -4.53 -12.08 44.30
C VAL A 10 -3.31 -11.58 43.56
N ILE A 11 -3.06 -12.14 42.38
CA ILE A 11 -2.11 -11.60 41.42
C ILE A 11 -2.90 -10.58 40.59
N GLU A 12 -2.72 -9.29 40.90
CA GLU A 12 -3.32 -8.23 40.10
C GLU A 12 -2.53 -8.08 38.79
N ILE A 13 -2.97 -8.84 37.77
CA ILE A 13 -2.42 -8.73 36.42
C ILE A 13 -2.99 -7.46 35.81
N ASN A 14 -2.28 -6.35 35.99
CA ASN A 14 -2.60 -5.06 35.37
C ASN A 14 -2.12 -4.98 33.91
N ASP A 15 -1.89 -6.14 33.25
CA ASP A 15 -1.62 -6.23 31.80
C ASP A 15 -2.94 -6.27 31.00
N GLY A 16 -3.85 -5.40 31.43
CA GLY A 16 -5.22 -5.28 30.95
C GLY A 16 -5.40 -4.19 29.90
N THR A 17 -4.34 -3.58 29.39
CA THR A 17 -4.47 -2.81 28.14
C THR A 17 -4.33 -3.79 26.99
N ARG A 18 -5.42 -4.50 26.65
CA ARG A 18 -5.57 -4.92 25.25
C ARG A 18 -5.30 -3.67 24.44
N THR A 19 -4.22 -3.67 23.68
CA THR A 19 -3.85 -2.51 22.87
C THR A 19 -5.10 -2.16 22.08
N ILE A 20 -5.69 -0.99 22.34
CA ILE A 20 -6.80 -0.50 21.54
C ILE A 20 -6.17 -0.28 20.18
N SER A 21 -6.23 -1.29 19.32
CA SER A 21 -5.91 -1.11 17.93
C SER A 21 -6.99 -0.18 17.42
N THR A 22 -6.65 1.09 17.28
CA THR A 22 -7.47 2.02 16.54
C THR A 22 -7.62 1.42 15.16
N VAL A 23 -8.76 0.79 14.91
CA VAL A 23 -9.12 0.26 13.61
C VAL A 23 -9.23 1.48 12.72
N SER A 24 -8.13 1.83 12.06
CA SER A 24 -8.10 2.97 11.18
C SER A 24 -9.05 2.66 10.04
N THR A 25 -10.22 3.29 10.03
CA THR A 25 -11.22 3.11 8.97
C THR A 25 -10.77 3.76 7.66
N ALA A 26 -9.79 4.65 7.73
CA ALA A 26 -9.22 5.39 6.62
C ALA A 26 -7.88 4.79 6.15
N ILE A 27 -7.83 3.47 5.93
CA ILE A 27 -6.69 2.83 5.28
C ILE A 27 -6.77 3.06 3.77
N ILE A 28 -5.74 3.70 3.23
CA ILE A 28 -5.60 3.99 1.80
C ILE A 28 -4.87 2.83 1.13
N GLY A 29 -5.49 2.19 0.14
CA GLY A 29 -4.85 1.24 -0.77
C GLY A 29 -4.52 1.95 -2.08
N MET A 30 -3.25 1.95 -2.46
CA MET A 30 -2.82 2.60 -3.70
C MET A 30 -1.91 1.72 -4.54
N VAL A 31 -2.13 1.77 -5.86
CA VAL A 31 -1.28 1.09 -6.85
C VAL A 31 -0.43 2.17 -7.51
N CYS A 32 0.89 2.03 -7.43
CA CYS A 32 1.81 3.04 -7.91
C CYS A 32 2.88 2.43 -8.79
N THR A 33 3.38 3.25 -9.72
CA THR A 33 4.59 2.95 -10.46
C THR A 33 5.77 3.64 -9.78
N ALA A 34 6.87 2.89 -9.64
CA ALA A 34 8.13 3.41 -9.19
C ALA A 34 9.23 2.49 -9.68
N SER A 35 9.98 2.90 -10.69
CA SER A 35 11.08 2.12 -11.26
C SER A 35 12.31 2.13 -10.33
N ASP A 36 12.49 3.18 -9.53
CA ASP A 36 13.65 3.42 -8.65
C ASP A 36 13.33 3.25 -7.14
N ALA A 37 12.25 2.54 -6.80
CA ALA A 37 11.95 2.22 -5.40
C ALA A 37 12.81 1.05 -4.90
N ASP A 38 13.17 1.08 -3.61
CA ASP A 38 13.90 -0.02 -2.95
C ASP A 38 13.08 -1.32 -3.04
N GLU A 39 13.60 -2.31 -3.76
CA GLU A 39 12.95 -3.60 -4.00
C GLU A 39 12.69 -4.41 -2.72
N LYS A 40 13.47 -4.19 -1.66
CA LYS A 40 13.26 -4.84 -0.36
C LYS A 40 12.09 -4.23 0.40
N THR A 41 11.89 -2.92 0.25
CA THR A 41 10.81 -2.20 0.92
C THR A 41 9.53 -2.22 0.09
N PHE A 42 9.66 -2.23 -1.23
CA PHE A 42 8.55 -2.24 -2.19
C PHE A 42 8.78 -3.34 -3.23
N PRO A 43 8.45 -4.60 -2.89
CA PRO A 43 8.50 -5.70 -3.84
C PRO A 43 7.49 -5.48 -4.96
N LEU A 44 7.81 -5.97 -6.15
CA LEU A 44 6.92 -5.89 -7.29
C LEU A 44 5.66 -6.74 -7.06
N ASN A 45 4.49 -6.16 -7.35
CA ASN A 45 3.16 -6.78 -7.23
C ASN A 45 2.80 -7.29 -5.83
N GLU A 46 3.50 -6.85 -4.79
CA GLU A 46 3.22 -7.25 -3.41
C GLU A 46 2.61 -6.08 -2.62
N PRO A 47 1.49 -6.30 -1.90
CA PRO A 47 0.93 -5.28 -1.02
C PRO A 47 1.78 -5.13 0.23
N VAL A 48 2.35 -3.93 0.40
CA VAL A 48 3.17 -3.59 1.58
C VAL A 48 2.41 -2.62 2.47
N LEU A 49 2.45 -2.87 3.78
CA LEU A 49 1.90 -1.97 4.79
C LEU A 49 2.89 -0.87 5.12
N ILE A 50 2.45 0.37 4.97
CA ILE A 50 3.16 1.57 5.39
C ILE A 50 2.41 2.18 6.58
N THR A 51 3.08 2.20 7.73
CA THR A 51 2.57 2.85 8.95
C THR A 51 3.13 4.26 9.15
N SER A 52 4.26 4.57 8.52
CA SER A 52 4.89 5.91 8.54
C SER A 52 5.18 6.37 7.12
N VAL A 53 4.34 7.29 6.62
CA VAL A 53 4.42 7.81 5.26
C VAL A 53 5.74 8.57 5.02
N GLN A 54 6.24 9.31 6.02
CA GLN A 54 7.53 10.02 5.94
C GLN A 54 8.73 9.07 5.74
N ASN A 55 8.77 7.97 6.48
CA ASN A 55 9.85 6.97 6.32
C ASN A 55 9.76 6.27 4.96
N ALA A 56 8.55 6.08 4.45
CA ALA A 56 8.33 5.48 3.14
C ALA A 56 8.76 6.38 1.99
N ILE A 57 8.57 7.70 2.08
CA ILE A 57 9.00 8.66 1.04
C ILE A 57 10.50 8.55 0.78
N GLY A 58 11.32 8.40 1.84
CA GLY A 58 12.76 8.23 1.70
C GLY A 58 13.18 6.97 0.91
N LYS A 59 12.29 5.98 0.80
CA LYS A 59 12.54 4.70 0.13
C LYS A 59 11.74 4.50 -1.16
N ALA A 60 10.84 5.43 -1.46
CA ALA A 60 9.91 5.38 -2.60
C ALA A 60 10.55 5.75 -3.95
N GLY A 61 11.84 6.11 -3.96
CA GLY A 61 12.52 6.62 -5.15
C GLY A 61 12.04 8.02 -5.56
N LYS A 62 12.56 8.54 -6.68
CA LYS A 62 12.12 9.82 -7.26
C LYS A 62 11.39 9.67 -8.60
N LEU A 63 11.53 8.52 -9.24
CA LEU A 63 10.92 8.20 -10.54
C LEU A 63 9.56 7.52 -10.35
N GLY A 64 8.57 7.90 -11.17
CA GLY A 64 7.20 7.38 -11.12
C GLY A 64 6.21 8.22 -10.30
N THR A 65 5.10 7.60 -9.91
CA THR A 65 3.98 8.27 -9.21
C THR A 65 3.99 8.06 -7.69
N LEU A 66 4.77 7.10 -7.18
CA LEU A 66 4.77 6.70 -5.77
C LEU A 66 5.20 7.83 -4.82
N SER A 67 6.36 8.44 -5.07
CA SER A 67 6.95 9.46 -4.19
C SER A 67 6.08 10.71 -4.06
N LYS A 68 5.60 11.26 -5.19
CA LYS A 68 4.70 12.42 -5.22
C LYS A 68 3.38 12.16 -4.48
N SER A 69 2.85 10.95 -4.62
CA SER A 69 1.57 10.59 -4.01
C SER A 69 1.70 10.36 -2.51
N LEU A 70 2.78 9.72 -2.06
CA LEU A 70 3.08 9.60 -0.64
C LEU A 70 3.36 10.98 -0.01
N GLN A 71 4.06 11.87 -0.71
CA GLN A 71 4.27 13.25 -0.24
C GLN A 71 2.94 14.00 -0.11
N ALA A 72 2.08 13.97 -1.14
CA ALA A 72 0.77 14.63 -1.08
C ALA A 72 -0.11 14.09 0.07
N ILE A 73 -0.03 12.78 0.35
CA ILE A 73 -0.70 12.19 1.51
C ILE A 73 -0.08 12.72 2.81
N ALA A 74 1.25 12.71 2.92
CA ALA A 74 1.98 13.17 4.11
C ALA A 74 1.72 14.65 4.43
N ASP A 75 1.51 15.48 3.43
CA ASP A 75 1.19 16.90 3.57
C ASP A 75 -0.21 17.11 4.18
N GLN A 76 -1.14 16.20 3.91
CA GLN A 76 -2.51 16.30 4.40
C GLN A 76 -2.69 15.58 5.75
N CYS A 77 -2.24 14.32 5.85
CA CYS A 77 -2.52 13.43 6.97
C CYS A 77 -1.41 12.36 7.14
N LYS A 78 -1.41 11.68 8.29
CA LYS A 78 -0.54 10.50 8.54
C LYS A 78 -1.36 9.20 8.65
N PRO A 79 -2.03 8.75 7.57
CA PRO A 79 -2.80 7.51 7.59
C PRO A 79 -1.91 6.28 7.44
N VAL A 80 -2.50 5.12 7.72
CA VAL A 80 -1.93 3.83 7.32
C VAL A 80 -2.22 3.60 5.85
N VAL A 81 -1.21 3.24 5.08
CA VAL A 81 -1.31 3.09 3.61
C VAL A 81 -0.85 1.70 3.21
N VAL A 82 -1.58 1.04 2.33
CA VAL A 82 -1.15 -0.17 1.65
C VAL A 82 -0.74 0.22 0.24
N VAL A 83 0.51 -0.06 -0.12
CA VAL A 83 1.05 0.25 -1.45
C VAL A 83 1.32 -1.05 -2.19
N VAL A 84 0.89 -1.10 -3.45
CA VAL A 84 1.30 -2.12 -4.42
C VAL A 84 2.12 -1.44 -5.50
N ARG A 85 3.37 -1.86 -5.66
CA ARG A 85 4.24 -1.39 -6.73
C ARG A 85 4.00 -2.23 -7.98
N VAL A 86 3.77 -1.58 -9.13
CA VAL A 86 3.65 -2.23 -10.43
C VAL A 86 4.76 -1.78 -11.37
N ALA A 87 5.10 -2.65 -12.33
CA ALA A 87 6.07 -2.33 -13.36
C ALA A 87 5.48 -1.34 -14.36
N GLU A 88 6.26 -0.32 -14.71
CA GLU A 88 5.96 0.54 -15.86
C GLU A 88 6.17 -0.26 -17.15
N GLY A 89 5.28 -0.04 -18.13
CA GLY A 89 5.52 -0.53 -19.49
C GLY A 89 6.75 0.15 -20.06
N THR A 90 7.48 -0.52 -20.95
CA THR A 90 8.66 0.06 -21.59
C THR A 90 8.24 1.27 -22.42
N ASP A 91 8.82 2.44 -22.12
CA ASP A 91 8.68 3.63 -22.97
C ASP A 91 9.38 3.38 -24.32
N ASP A 92 8.66 2.76 -25.26
CA ASP A 92 9.08 2.72 -26.65
C ASP A 92 8.86 4.10 -27.29
N PRO A 93 9.91 4.78 -27.77
CA PRO A 93 9.83 6.15 -28.30
C PRO A 93 8.94 6.26 -29.56
N GLU A 94 8.59 5.15 -30.21
CA GLU A 94 7.71 5.14 -31.38
C GLU A 94 6.21 5.15 -31.03
N ASN A 95 5.81 4.74 -29.82
CA ASN A 95 4.40 4.63 -29.43
C ASN A 95 4.17 4.88 -27.92
N PRO A 96 4.10 6.15 -27.47
CA PRO A 96 3.79 6.48 -26.07
C PRO A 96 2.42 5.98 -25.61
N ALA A 97 1.51 5.65 -26.54
CA ALA A 97 0.21 5.05 -26.24
C ALA A 97 0.28 3.54 -25.93
N ALA A 98 1.34 2.84 -26.37
CA ALA A 98 1.52 1.41 -26.09
C ALA A 98 2.07 1.20 -24.67
N ALA A 99 3.10 1.96 -24.28
CA ALA A 99 3.64 1.98 -22.92
C ALA A 99 2.57 2.30 -21.87
N GLN A 100 1.67 3.25 -22.17
CA GLN A 100 0.53 3.56 -21.32
C GLN A 100 -0.47 2.40 -21.21
N LYS A 101 -0.76 1.69 -22.31
CA LYS A 101 -1.67 0.53 -22.29
C LYS A 101 -1.09 -0.63 -21.49
N GLU A 102 0.20 -0.90 -21.64
CA GLU A 102 0.89 -1.92 -20.84
C GLU A 102 0.90 -1.56 -19.37
N THR A 103 1.22 -0.30 -19.04
CA THR A 103 1.17 0.18 -17.67
C THR A 103 -0.25 0.08 -17.08
N ILE A 104 -1.28 0.45 -17.85
CA ILE A 104 -2.69 0.29 -17.44
C ILE A 104 -3.03 -1.20 -17.24
N SER A 105 -2.55 -2.08 -18.11
CA SER A 105 -2.75 -3.53 -17.97
C SER A 105 -2.12 -4.07 -16.68
N ASN A 106 -0.88 -3.64 -16.40
CA ASN A 106 -0.16 -3.98 -15.17
C ASN A 106 -0.83 -3.40 -13.92
N ILE A 107 -1.40 -2.19 -14.02
CA ILE A 107 -2.17 -1.55 -12.93
C ILE A 107 -3.47 -2.31 -12.66
N ILE A 108 -4.24 -2.67 -13.69
CA ILE A 108 -5.46 -3.47 -13.53
C ILE A 108 -5.09 -4.81 -12.87
N GLY A 109 -3.99 -5.39 -13.35
CA GLY A 109 -3.44 -6.63 -12.84
C GLY A 109 -4.25 -7.84 -13.27
N THR A 110 -3.55 -8.96 -13.38
CA THR A 110 -4.10 -10.27 -13.69
C THR A 110 -3.76 -11.24 -12.55
N THR A 111 -4.08 -12.52 -12.74
CA THR A 111 -3.53 -13.57 -11.91
C THR A 111 -2.40 -14.19 -12.71
N ASP A 112 -1.17 -14.09 -12.21
CA ASP A 112 -0.02 -14.74 -12.83
C ASP A 112 -0.15 -16.27 -12.73
N GLU A 113 0.61 -17.01 -13.55
CA GLU A 113 0.65 -18.48 -13.56
C GLU A 113 1.01 -19.07 -12.18
N ASN A 114 1.70 -18.30 -11.33
CA ASN A 114 2.01 -18.64 -9.94
C ASN A 114 0.85 -18.40 -8.96
N GLY A 115 -0.34 -18.03 -9.44
CA GLY A 115 -1.50 -17.73 -8.61
C GLY A 115 -1.42 -16.41 -7.83
N LYS A 116 -0.36 -15.61 -8.04
CA LYS A 116 -0.21 -14.29 -7.42
C LYS A 116 -1.12 -13.27 -8.11
N TYR A 117 -1.75 -12.44 -7.31
CA TYR A 117 -2.54 -11.31 -7.79
C TYR A 117 -1.62 -10.11 -8.01
N THR A 118 -1.73 -9.47 -9.17
CA THR A 118 -0.94 -8.27 -9.51
C THR A 118 -1.80 -7.01 -9.49
N GLY A 119 -1.16 -5.84 -9.49
CA GLY A 119 -1.83 -4.53 -9.58
C GLY A 119 -2.98 -4.33 -8.59
N LEU A 120 -4.15 -3.93 -9.09
CA LEU A 120 -5.36 -3.70 -8.28
C LEU A 120 -5.89 -4.99 -7.66
N LYS A 121 -5.71 -6.13 -8.32
CA LYS A 121 -6.14 -7.43 -7.80
C LYS A 121 -5.33 -7.82 -6.55
N ALA A 122 -4.08 -7.37 -6.44
CA ALA A 122 -3.26 -7.55 -5.25
C ALA A 122 -3.87 -6.91 -3.99
N LEU A 123 -4.66 -5.83 -4.14
CA LEU A 123 -5.34 -5.18 -3.01
C LEU A 123 -6.45 -6.07 -2.39
N LEU A 124 -6.94 -7.08 -3.11
CA LEU A 124 -7.85 -8.09 -2.54
C LEU A 124 -7.10 -9.00 -1.55
N ALA A 125 -5.86 -9.34 -1.87
CA ALA A 125 -4.98 -10.13 -1.00
C ALA A 125 -4.36 -9.32 0.14
N ALA A 126 -4.45 -7.99 0.10
CA ALA A 126 -3.88 -7.11 1.13
C ALA A 126 -4.34 -7.47 2.55
N LYS A 127 -5.60 -7.86 2.75
CA LYS A 127 -6.09 -8.28 4.08
C LYS A 127 -5.34 -9.51 4.60
N THR A 128 -5.02 -10.46 3.73
CA THR A 128 -4.33 -11.70 4.10
C THR A 128 -2.84 -11.45 4.35
N VAL A 129 -2.20 -10.61 3.52
CA VAL A 129 -0.75 -10.35 3.60
C VAL A 129 -0.40 -9.35 4.70
N THR A 130 -1.13 -8.24 4.77
CA THR A 130 -0.83 -7.10 5.66
C THR A 130 -1.70 -7.04 6.90
N GLY A 131 -2.71 -7.92 7.01
CA GLY A 131 -3.68 -7.92 8.12
C GLY A 131 -4.72 -6.81 8.04
N VAL A 132 -4.59 -5.86 7.12
CA VAL A 132 -5.48 -4.70 7.00
C VAL A 132 -6.24 -4.69 5.67
N LYS A 133 -7.52 -4.32 5.72
CA LYS A 133 -8.35 -4.16 4.52
C LYS A 133 -8.38 -2.68 4.11
N PRO A 134 -7.78 -2.29 2.98
CA PRO A 134 -7.90 -0.93 2.48
C PRO A 134 -9.37 -0.61 2.15
N ARG A 135 -9.81 0.61 2.52
CA ARG A 135 -11.18 1.10 2.33
C ARG A 135 -11.27 2.23 1.32
N ILE A 136 -10.16 2.94 1.11
CA ILE A 136 -10.02 4.03 0.13
C ILE A 136 -9.07 3.52 -0.95
N LEU A 137 -9.50 3.42 -2.19
CA LEU A 137 -8.69 2.91 -3.29
C LEU A 137 -8.29 4.06 -4.22
N GLY A 138 -7.02 4.13 -4.59
CA GLY A 138 -6.53 5.18 -5.50
C GLY A 138 -5.41 4.68 -6.41
N VAL A 139 -5.42 5.16 -7.66
CA VAL A 139 -4.31 4.96 -8.60
C VAL A 139 -3.84 6.35 -9.07
N PRO A 140 -2.83 6.93 -8.40
CA PRO A 140 -2.38 8.28 -8.71
C PRO A 140 -1.82 8.36 -10.13
N GLY A 141 -2.28 9.35 -10.90
CA GLY A 141 -1.85 9.62 -12.28
C GLY A 141 -2.65 8.90 -13.37
N TRP A 142 -3.36 7.81 -13.06
CA TRP A 142 -3.98 6.94 -14.07
C TRP A 142 -5.50 6.93 -14.08
N ILE A 143 -6.16 7.50 -13.05
CA ILE A 143 -7.63 7.54 -12.97
C ILE A 143 -8.27 8.67 -13.80
N LEU A 144 -7.46 9.50 -14.48
CA LEU A 144 -7.95 10.65 -15.23
C LEU A 144 -7.88 10.42 -16.74
N ARG A 145 -8.98 9.93 -17.32
CA ARG A 145 -9.36 10.33 -18.69
C ARG A 145 -9.68 11.82 -18.64
N LYS A 146 -8.65 12.65 -18.84
CA LYS A 146 -8.64 14.12 -19.03
C LYS A 146 -9.99 14.78 -18.67
N TRP A 147 -10.22 15.03 -17.38
CA TRP A 147 -11.23 16.00 -16.99
C TRP A 147 -10.67 17.37 -17.35
N ARG A 148 -10.92 17.78 -18.61
CA ARG A 148 -10.58 19.10 -19.13
C ARG A 148 -11.48 20.09 -18.37
N PRO A 149 -10.95 20.93 -17.45
CA PRO A 149 -11.76 22.02 -16.95
C PRO A 149 -12.15 22.87 -18.16
N HIS A 150 -13.45 23.03 -18.38
CA HIS A 150 -13.93 24.06 -19.29
C HIS A 150 -13.47 25.39 -18.69
N SER A 151 -12.44 25.98 -19.30
CA SER A 151 -12.05 27.35 -19.06
C SER A 151 -13.27 28.24 -19.29
N ARG A 152 -13.67 28.97 -18.24
CA ARG A 152 -14.44 30.20 -18.41
C ARG A 152 -13.52 31.29 -18.94
#